data_AF-A0AAT9GVK0-F1
#
_entry.id   AF-A0AAT9GVK0-F1
#
_cell.length_a   1.000
_cell.length_b   1.000
_cell.length_c   1.000
_cell.angle_alpha   90.00
_cell.angle_beta   90.00
_cell.angle_gamma   90.00
#
_symmetry.space_group_name_H-M   'P 1'
#
loop_
_entity.id
_entity.type
_entity.pdbx_description
1 polymer ?
#
loop_
_entity_poly.entity_id
_entity_poly.type
_entity_poly.pdbx_seq_one_letter_code
_entity_poly.pdbx_strand_id
1 'polypeptide(L)'
;MTDYNEKKRGRYIIKDKFVNFWFKFIYPNLSFIEEGIYEFEIEKYEKEYLPFVFEEIGREYVKDVYKEKARRVWYKDVEIDIVGDKIAGEVKWSDNVDPSKLLSELEGKVKRLNIPAKKYVLITKSFSKKKLRMLS
;
A
#
# COMPACT_ATOMS: atom_id res chain seq x y z
N MET A 1 -6.15 -45.07 13.81
CA MET A 1 -4.98 -44.45 14.48
C MET A 1 -4.07 -43.97 13.36
N THR A 2 -3.96 -42.70 12.97
CA THR A 2 -4.34 -41.39 13.53
C THR A 2 -4.47 -40.42 12.35
N ASP A 3 -5.57 -39.66 12.27
CA ASP A 3 -5.69 -38.49 11.39
C ASP A 3 -4.68 -37.43 11.83
N TYR A 4 -3.65 -37.22 11.02
CA TYR A 4 -2.70 -36.12 11.22
C TYR A 4 -3.39 -34.82 10.79
N ASN A 5 -4.02 -34.16 11.76
CA ASN A 5 -4.50 -32.77 11.64
C ASN A 5 -3.32 -31.87 11.26
N GLU A 6 -3.13 -31.59 9.98
CA GLU A 6 -2.33 -30.44 9.54
C GLU A 6 -3.03 -29.17 10.04
N LYS A 7 -2.61 -28.70 11.22
CA LYS A 7 -2.98 -27.38 11.73
C LYS A 7 -2.55 -26.35 10.68
N LYS A 8 -3.50 -25.83 9.91
CA LYS A 8 -3.31 -24.63 9.08
C LYS A 8 -2.72 -23.56 9.99
N ARG A 9 -1.44 -23.24 9.80
CA ARG A 9 -0.76 -22.14 10.52
C ARG A 9 -1.51 -20.86 10.21
N GLY A 10 -2.41 -20.45 11.10
CA GLY A 10 -3.08 -19.16 11.02
C GLY A 10 -2.02 -18.07 11.05
N ARG A 11 -1.99 -17.21 10.03
CA ARG A 11 -1.17 -16.00 10.08
C ARG A 11 -1.92 -15.00 10.95
N TYR A 12 -1.35 -14.66 12.09
CA TYR A 12 -1.85 -13.61 12.95
C TYR A 12 -1.30 -12.27 12.47
N ILE A 13 -2.19 -11.29 12.27
CA ILE A 13 -1.84 -9.94 11.83
C ILE A 13 -2.30 -8.99 12.91
N ILE A 14 -1.38 -8.17 13.43
CA ILE A 14 -1.71 -7.05 14.30
C ILE A 14 -2.37 -5.98 13.44
N LYS A 15 -3.66 -5.71 13.69
CA LYS A 15 -4.42 -4.71 12.92
C LYS A 15 -4.06 -3.27 13.29
N ASP A 16 -3.71 -3.04 14.55
CA ASP A 16 -3.38 -1.70 15.02
C ASP A 16 -2.00 -1.28 14.50
N LYS A 17 -1.96 -0.17 13.77
CA LYS A 17 -0.73 0.33 13.13
C LYS A 17 0.32 0.74 14.16
N PHE A 18 -0.08 1.29 15.30
CA PHE A 18 0.85 1.69 16.36
C PHE A 18 1.44 0.47 17.06
N VAL A 19 0.62 -0.50 17.44
CA VAL A 19 1.09 -1.74 18.07
C VAL A 19 2.00 -2.52 17.12
N ASN A 20 1.62 -2.61 15.83
CA ASN A 20 2.43 -3.27 14.81
C ASN A 20 3.78 -2.58 14.63
N PHE A 21 3.79 -1.23 14.58
CA PHE A 21 5.02 -0.44 14.55
C PHE A 21 5.89 -0.71 15.79
N TRP A 22 5.29 -0.70 16.98
CA TRP A 22 6.02 -0.90 18.23
C TRP A 22 6.73 -2.26 18.27
N PHE A 23 6.02 -3.35 17.97
CA PHE A 23 6.62 -4.69 17.97
C PHE A 23 7.63 -4.91 16.84
N LYS A 24 7.44 -4.24 15.70
CA LYS A 24 8.32 -4.43 14.54
C LYS A 24 9.59 -3.58 14.59
N PHE A 25 9.57 -2.42 15.24
CA PHE A 25 10.67 -1.44 15.18
C PHE A 25 11.15 -0.93 16.53
N ILE A 26 10.24 -0.64 17.48
CA ILE A 26 10.64 -0.09 18.78
C ILE A 26 11.20 -1.18 19.69
N TYR A 27 10.44 -2.26 19.87
CA TYR A 27 10.79 -3.34 20.78
C TYR A 27 12.13 -4.02 20.46
N PRO A 28 12.44 -4.40 19.20
CA PRO A 28 13.71 -5.04 18.89
C PRO A 28 14.94 -4.16 19.16
N ASN A 29 14.74 -2.85 19.28
CA ASN A 29 15.83 -1.88 19.32
C ASN A 29 15.77 -0.95 20.55
N LEU A 30 15.04 -1.37 21.59
CA LEU A 30 14.79 -0.54 22.76
C LEU A 30 16.08 -0.05 23.43
N SER A 31 17.08 -0.91 23.55
CA SER A 31 18.39 -0.56 24.14
C SER A 31 19.10 0.55 23.38
N PHE A 32 19.11 0.48 22.05
CA PHE A 32 19.74 1.53 21.24
C PHE A 32 18.97 2.86 21.34
N ILE A 33 17.64 2.81 21.36
CA ILE A 33 16.79 3.99 21.53
C ILE A 33 17.04 4.65 22.91
N GLU A 34 17.15 3.84 23.96
CA GLU A 34 17.47 4.32 25.33
C GLU A 34 18.87 4.95 25.40
N GLU A 35 19.82 4.45 24.61
CA GLU A 35 21.17 5.03 24.44
C GLU A 35 21.20 6.25 23.49
N GLY A 36 20.06 6.65 22.91
CA GLY A 36 19.95 7.80 22.01
C GLY A 36 20.46 7.55 20.58
N ILE A 37 20.63 6.29 20.20
CA ILE A 37 21.00 5.87 18.85
C ILE A 37 19.70 5.58 18.09
N TYR A 38 19.52 6.12 16.87
CA TYR A 38 18.27 5.99 16.10
C TYR A 38 18.47 5.49 14.65
N GLU A 39 19.72 5.36 14.21
CA GLU A 39 20.06 5.22 12.79
C GLU A 39 19.91 3.78 12.26
N PHE A 40 19.94 2.77 13.13
CA PHE A 40 20.11 1.37 12.75
C PHE A 40 18.91 0.75 11.99
N GLU A 41 17.69 1.31 12.08
CA GLU A 41 16.51 0.73 11.39
C GLU A 41 15.50 1.71 10.78
N ILE A 42 15.76 3.02 10.82
CA ILE A 42 14.89 4.02 10.17
C ILE A 42 14.77 3.75 8.66
N GLU A 43 15.88 3.43 7.98
CA GLU A 43 15.87 3.23 6.54
C GLU A 43 15.03 2.01 6.13
N LYS A 44 15.09 0.93 6.93
CA LYS A 44 14.28 -0.28 6.73
C LYS A 44 12.81 -0.02 6.98
N TYR A 45 12.48 0.74 8.03
CA TYR A 45 11.12 1.21 8.29
C TYR A 45 10.55 1.99 7.11
N GLU A 46 11.31 2.98 6.61
CA GLU A 46 10.87 3.86 5.53
C GLU A 46 10.70 3.13 4.20
N LYS A 47 11.56 2.15 3.91
CA LYS A 47 11.55 1.43 2.64
C LYS A 47 10.64 0.21 2.61
N GLU A 48 10.46 -0.50 3.72
CA GLU A 48 9.73 -1.76 3.74
C GLU A 48 8.35 -1.67 4.37
N TYR A 49 8.17 -0.83 5.38
CA TYR A 49 6.91 -0.79 6.15
C TYR A 49 6.00 0.35 5.75
N LEU A 50 6.54 1.56 5.61
CA LEU A 50 5.73 2.72 5.24
C LEU A 50 4.98 2.55 3.91
N PRO A 51 5.56 2.00 2.83
CA PRO A 51 4.83 1.79 1.58
C PRO A 51 3.58 0.91 1.77
N PHE A 52 3.71 -0.18 2.52
CA PHE A 52 2.60 -1.08 2.83
C PHE A 52 1.51 -0.38 3.66
N VAL A 53 1.90 0.38 4.69
CA VAL A 53 0.95 1.15 5.50
C VAL A 53 0.23 2.20 4.65
N PHE A 54 0.95 2.86 3.74
CA PHE A 54 0.40 3.89 2.86
C PHE A 54 -0.64 3.32 1.90
N GLU A 55 -0.38 2.13 1.36
CA GLU A 55 -1.36 1.39 0.57
C GLU A 55 -2.63 1.03 1.36
N GLU A 56 -2.49 0.60 2.62
CA GLU A 56 -3.66 0.33 3.47
C GLU A 56 -4.47 1.59 3.71
N ILE A 57 -3.81 2.71 4.03
CA ILE A 57 -4.45 4.02 4.17
C ILE A 57 -5.15 4.43 2.87
N GLY A 58 -4.54 4.16 1.71
CA GLY A 58 -5.16 4.42 0.41
C GLY A 58 -6.46 3.63 0.18
N ARG A 59 -6.50 2.36 0.61
CA ARG A 59 -7.73 1.55 0.56
C ARG A 59 -8.79 2.05 1.55
N GLU A 60 -8.38 2.48 2.75
CA GLU A 60 -9.27 3.11 3.73
C GLU A 60 -9.84 4.44 3.20
N TYR A 61 -9.01 5.27 2.58
CA TYR A 61 -9.43 6.50 1.92
C TYR A 61 -10.53 6.23 0.88
N VAL A 62 -10.36 5.21 0.04
CA VAL A 62 -11.40 4.85 -0.95
C VAL A 62 -12.71 4.43 -0.28
N LYS A 63 -12.63 3.65 0.80
CA LYS A 63 -13.79 3.28 1.61
C LYS A 63 -14.48 4.49 2.21
N ASP A 64 -13.74 5.45 2.72
CA ASP A 64 -14.33 6.57 3.44
C ASP A 64 -14.88 7.65 2.50
N VAL A 65 -14.18 7.93 1.40
CA VAL A 65 -14.57 8.97 0.42
C VAL A 65 -15.59 8.46 -0.59
N TYR A 66 -15.37 7.27 -1.16
CA TYR A 66 -16.24 6.72 -2.20
C TYR A 66 -17.28 5.73 -1.67
N LYS A 67 -17.25 5.39 -0.37
CA LYS A 67 -18.15 4.40 0.25
C LYS A 67 -18.06 3.01 -0.39
N GLU A 68 -16.91 2.69 -0.99
CA GLU A 68 -16.63 1.42 -1.67
C GLU A 68 -15.57 0.62 -0.92
N LYS A 69 -15.77 -0.70 -0.75
CA LYS A 69 -14.69 -1.56 -0.25
C LYS A 69 -13.60 -1.64 -1.32
N ALA A 70 -12.36 -1.36 -0.93
CA ALA A 70 -11.20 -1.51 -1.78
C ALA A 70 -10.33 -2.69 -1.32
N ARG A 71 -9.71 -3.37 -2.29
CA ARG A 71 -8.75 -4.46 -2.05
C ARG A 71 -7.57 -4.36 -3.01
N ARG A 72 -6.45 -4.93 -2.61
CA ARG A 72 -5.33 -5.20 -3.52
C ARG A 72 -5.69 -6.36 -4.45
N VAL A 73 -5.31 -6.27 -5.72
CA VAL A 73 -5.45 -7.34 -6.71
C VAL A 73 -4.10 -7.67 -7.30
N TRP A 74 -3.78 -8.97 -7.30
CA TRP A 74 -2.58 -9.52 -7.93
C TRP A 74 -2.97 -10.61 -8.91
N TYR A 75 -2.42 -10.57 -10.12
CA TYR A 75 -2.50 -11.68 -11.05
C TYR A 75 -1.24 -11.74 -11.92
N LYS A 76 -0.57 -12.90 -11.89
CA LYS A 76 0.75 -13.12 -12.48
C LYS A 76 1.76 -12.08 -11.95
N ASP A 77 2.23 -11.21 -12.82
CA ASP A 77 3.21 -10.14 -12.59
C ASP A 77 2.57 -8.75 -12.49
N VAL A 78 1.24 -8.66 -12.41
CA VAL A 78 0.51 -7.40 -12.28
C VAL A 78 -0.10 -7.25 -10.90
N GLU A 79 0.22 -6.13 -10.27
CA GLU A 79 -0.38 -5.63 -9.03
C GLU A 79 -1.16 -4.34 -9.27
N ILE A 80 -2.36 -4.26 -8.71
CA ILE A 80 -3.08 -3.00 -8.52
C ILE A 80 -3.39 -2.86 -7.02
N ASP A 81 -2.90 -1.80 -6.40
CA ASP A 81 -2.95 -1.60 -4.94
C ASP A 81 -4.37 -1.43 -4.41
N ILE A 82 -5.22 -0.78 -5.21
CA ILE A 82 -6.59 -0.40 -4.88
C ILE A 82 -7.51 -0.80 -6.03
N VAL A 83 -8.43 -1.72 -5.78
CA VAL A 83 -9.53 -2.07 -6.67
C VAL A 83 -10.84 -2.07 -5.89
N GLY A 84 -11.76 -1.19 -6.28
CA GLY A 84 -13.17 -1.12 -5.84
C GLY A 84 -14.13 -1.69 -6.89
N ASP A 85 -15.40 -1.28 -6.89
CA ASP A 85 -16.38 -1.72 -7.89
C ASP A 85 -16.09 -1.04 -9.24
N LYS A 86 -15.93 0.29 -9.22
CA LYS A 86 -15.64 1.12 -10.40
C LYS A 86 -14.41 2.00 -10.23
N ILE A 87 -13.55 1.64 -9.28
CA ILE A 87 -12.36 2.40 -8.89
C ILE A 87 -11.14 1.52 -9.06
N ALA A 88 -10.10 2.06 -9.69
CA ALA A 88 -8.75 1.53 -9.61
C ALA A 88 -7.82 2.61 -9.04
N GLY A 89 -6.80 2.20 -8.31
CA GLY A 89 -5.84 3.14 -7.75
C GLY A 89 -4.47 2.54 -7.52
N GLU A 90 -3.50 3.45 -7.54
CA GLU A 90 -2.08 3.17 -7.37
C GLU A 90 -1.55 4.06 -6.25
N VAL A 91 -0.74 3.49 -5.37
CA VAL A 91 -0.16 4.16 -4.21
C VAL A 91 1.36 4.12 -4.30
N LYS A 92 2.01 5.28 -4.19
CA LYS A 92 3.46 5.39 -4.31
C LYS A 92 4.05 6.18 -3.15
N TRP A 93 4.83 5.51 -2.30
CA TRP A 93 5.62 6.15 -1.24
C TRP A 93 6.87 6.83 -1.81
N SER A 94 6.67 7.95 -2.50
CA SER A 94 7.74 8.74 -3.13
C SER A 94 7.30 10.20 -3.23
N ASP A 95 8.28 11.09 -3.27
CA ASP A 95 8.06 12.50 -3.57
C ASP A 95 8.17 12.77 -5.08
N ASN A 96 7.64 13.91 -5.51
CA ASN A 96 7.73 14.45 -6.87
C ASN A 96 7.32 13.48 -7.98
N VAL A 97 6.27 12.68 -7.75
CA VAL A 97 5.80 11.69 -8.74
C VAL A 97 5.14 12.40 -9.94
N ASP A 98 5.42 11.94 -11.16
CA ASP A 98 4.75 12.42 -12.37
C ASP A 98 3.34 11.79 -12.45
N PRO A 99 2.26 12.59 -12.31
CA PRO A 99 0.91 12.04 -12.25
C PRO A 99 0.47 11.42 -13.57
N SER A 100 0.91 11.96 -14.72
CA SER A 100 0.53 11.46 -16.04
C SER A 100 1.16 10.09 -16.31
N LYS A 101 2.42 9.92 -15.90
CA LYS A 101 3.11 8.63 -16.00
C LYS A 101 2.44 7.58 -15.11
N LEU A 102 2.16 7.93 -13.85
CA LEU A 102 1.53 7.01 -12.90
C LEU A 102 0.12 6.59 -13.37
N LEU A 103 -0.67 7.54 -13.91
CA LEU A 103 -1.98 7.24 -14.47
C LEU A 103 -1.87 6.27 -15.65
N SER A 104 -0.97 6.54 -16.60
CA SER A 104 -0.79 5.69 -17.79
C SER A 104 -0.34 4.27 -17.42
N GLU A 105 0.54 4.13 -16.42
CA GLU A 105 0.95 2.83 -15.87
C GLU A 105 -0.26 2.09 -15.28
N LEU A 106 -1.07 2.76 -14.45
CA LEU A 106 -2.26 2.18 -13.84
C LEU A 106 -3.31 1.77 -14.89
N GLU A 107 -3.58 2.62 -15.88
CA GLU A 107 -4.50 2.31 -16.99
C GLU A 107 -4.05 1.06 -17.76
N GLY A 108 -2.75 0.92 -18.00
CA GLY A 108 -2.16 -0.28 -18.61
C GLY A 108 -2.42 -1.54 -17.78
N LYS A 109 -2.24 -1.47 -16.46
CA LYS A 109 -2.53 -2.58 -15.54
C LYS A 109 -4.02 -2.93 -15.52
N VAL A 110 -4.89 -1.92 -15.41
CA VAL A 110 -6.35 -2.04 -15.42
C VAL A 110 -6.84 -2.73 -16.68
N LYS A 111 -6.33 -2.33 -17.85
CA LYS A 111 -6.64 -2.95 -19.13
C LYS A 111 -6.18 -4.41 -19.17
N ARG A 112 -4.97 -4.70 -18.72
CA ARG A 112 -4.40 -6.06 -18.71
C ARG A 112 -5.18 -7.02 -17.81
N LEU A 113 -5.74 -6.53 -16.71
CA LEU A 113 -6.56 -7.31 -15.79
C LEU A 113 -8.07 -7.22 -16.05
N ASN A 114 -8.49 -6.50 -17.10
CA ASN A 114 -9.89 -6.27 -17.48
C ASN A 114 -10.74 -5.75 -16.30
N ILE A 115 -10.19 -4.82 -15.52
CA ILE A 115 -10.90 -4.19 -14.38
C ILE A 115 -11.82 -3.09 -14.92
N PRO A 116 -13.13 -3.10 -14.59
CA PRO A 116 -14.11 -2.13 -15.13
C PRO A 116 -14.05 -0.77 -14.41
N ALA A 117 -12.85 -0.20 -14.27
CA ALA A 117 -12.65 1.08 -13.59
C ALA A 117 -13.21 2.26 -14.39
N LYS A 118 -13.93 3.15 -13.71
CA LYS A 118 -14.42 4.44 -14.24
C LYS A 118 -13.77 5.65 -13.58
N LYS A 119 -13.13 5.44 -12.43
CA LYS A 119 -12.41 6.47 -11.67
C LYS A 119 -11.03 5.92 -11.31
N TYR A 120 -10.04 6.81 -11.35
CA TYR A 120 -8.66 6.51 -10.99
C TYR A 120 -8.26 7.33 -9.77
N VAL A 121 -7.66 6.65 -8.78
CA VAL A 121 -7.17 7.27 -7.54
C VAL A 121 -5.66 7.10 -7.50
N LEU A 122 -4.93 8.21 -7.52
CA LEU A 122 -3.48 8.21 -7.42
C LEU A 122 -3.09 8.80 -6.07
N ILE A 123 -2.31 8.07 -5.29
CA ILE A 123 -1.89 8.49 -3.95
C ILE A 123 -0.36 8.47 -3.89
N THR A 124 0.22 9.58 -3.45
CA THR A 124 1.66 9.70 -3.29
C THR A 124 2.01 10.75 -2.23
N LYS A 125 3.29 10.86 -1.83
CA LYS A 125 3.70 11.91 -0.86
C LYS A 125 3.56 13.29 -1.48
N SER A 126 4.01 13.43 -2.72
CA SER A 126 3.88 14.66 -3.49
C SER A 126 3.90 14.39 -5.00
N PHE A 127 3.08 15.12 -5.74
CA PHE A 127 3.15 15.12 -7.20
C PHE A 127 4.08 16.22 -7.70
N SER A 128 4.78 15.96 -8.79
CA SER A 128 5.50 17.00 -9.53
C SER A 128 4.52 18.08 -10.01
N LYS A 129 4.93 19.35 -10.02
CA LYS A 129 4.09 20.51 -10.42
C LYS A 129 3.69 20.54 -11.91
N LYS A 130 3.86 19.46 -12.66
CA LYS A 130 3.45 19.39 -14.06
C LYS A 130 1.91 19.40 -14.14
N LYS A 131 1.36 20.34 -14.92
CA LYS A 131 -0.07 20.39 -15.24
C LYS A 131 -0.47 19.06 -15.90
N LEU A 132 -1.40 18.33 -15.30
CA LEU A 132 -2.08 17.21 -15.96
C LEU A 132 -2.68 17.75 -17.27
N ARG A 133 -2.18 17.29 -18.42
CA ARG A 133 -2.86 17.49 -19.69
C ARG A 133 -4.04 16.52 -19.69
N MET A 134 -5.22 16.98 -19.32
CA MET A 134 -6.43 16.20 -19.55
C MET A 134 -6.63 16.14 -21.06
N LEU A 135 -6.50 14.93 -21.63
CA LEU A 135 -6.95 14.69 -23.01
C LEU A 135 -8.47 14.67 -22.97
N SER A 136 -9.07 15.67 -23.61
CA SER A 136 -10.51 15.80 -23.85
C SER A 136 -11.02 14.77 -24.83
#